data_AF-A0A2M8Q7E0-F1
#
_entry.id   AF-A0A2M8Q7E0-F1
#
_cell.length_a   1.000
_cell.length_b   1.000
_cell.length_c   1.000
_cell.angle_alpha   90.00
_cell.angle_beta   90.00
_cell.angle_gamma   90.00
#
_symmetry.space_group_name_H-M   'P 1'
#
loop_
_entity.id
_entity.type
_entity.pdbx_description
1 polymer ?
#
loop_
_entity_poly.entity_id
_entity_poly.type
_entity_poly.pdbx_seq_one_letter_code
_entity_poly.pdbx_strand_id
1 'polypeptide(L)'
;VLVGRDIGTVVIPEAPIKFYIDAAPEERARRRYHELKKQGKHVPYEQVLADILRRDRIDSERDLSPLRAAEDAVRIDNTGQSAAETLAQALAILRAKFG
;
A
#
# COMPACT_ATOMS: atom_id res chain seq x y z
N VAL A 1 2.92 13.16 7.32
CA VAL A 1 2.45 12.06 6.45
C VAL A 1 1.90 10.97 7.35
N LEU A 2 0.67 10.53 7.14
CA LEU A 2 0.04 9.45 7.90
C LEU A 2 -0.16 8.24 6.99
N VAL A 3 0.09 7.04 7.51
CA VAL A 3 0.01 5.78 6.77
C VAL A 3 -0.83 4.80 7.58
N GLY A 4 -1.80 4.17 6.94
CA GLY A 4 -2.72 3.24 7.58
C GLY A 4 -3.66 2.61 6.56
N ARG A 5 -4.79 2.05 7.02
CA ARG A 5 -5.77 1.36 6.16
C ARG A 5 -7.02 2.18 5.88
N ASP A 6 -7.39 3.02 6.83
CA ASP A 6 -8.63 3.79 6.88
C ASP A 6 -8.37 5.29 7.11
N ILE A 7 -7.14 5.75 6.84
CA ILE A 7 -6.75 7.15 7.09
C ILE A 7 -7.60 8.11 6.27
N GLY A 8 -7.72 7.89 4.96
CA GLY A 8 -8.46 8.79 4.06
C GLY A 8 -9.98 8.60 4.07
N THR A 9 -10.48 7.57 4.75
CA THR A 9 -11.91 7.19 4.77
C THR A 9 -12.56 7.37 6.14
N VAL A 10 -11.80 7.27 7.23
CA VAL A 10 -12.32 7.32 8.61
C VAL A 10 -11.53 8.30 9.48
N VAL A 11 -10.20 8.20 9.51
CA VAL A 11 -9.40 8.98 10.50
C VAL A 11 -9.29 10.45 10.11
N ILE A 12 -9.01 10.75 8.85
CA ILE A 12 -8.89 12.11 8.29
C ILE A 12 -9.54 12.14 6.90
N PRO A 13 -10.88 12.04 6.82
CA PRO A 13 -11.62 12.09 5.57
C PRO A 13 -11.52 13.45 4.85
N GLU A 14 -11.12 14.51 5.53
CA GLU A 14 -10.92 15.85 4.99
C GLU A 14 -9.48 16.13 4.52
N ALA A 15 -8.60 15.11 4.54
CA ALA A 15 -7.21 15.28 4.16
C ALA A 15 -7.10 15.91 2.75
N PRO A 16 -6.32 16.99 2.58
CA PRO A 16 -6.28 17.75 1.33
C PRO A 16 -5.70 16.93 0.18
N ILE A 17 -4.96 15.86 0.48
CA ILE A 17 -4.53 14.85 -0.50
C ILE A 17 -4.48 13.48 0.15
N LYS A 18 -4.92 12.46 -0.59
CA LYS A 18 -4.95 11.06 -0.17
C LYS A 18 -4.36 10.22 -1.28
N PHE A 19 -3.47 9.31 -0.91
CA PHE A 19 -2.91 8.33 -1.82
C PHE A 19 -3.38 6.94 -1.39
N TYR A 20 -3.92 6.18 -2.34
CA TYR A 20 -4.15 4.75 -2.18
C TYR A 20 -3.08 4.02 -2.98
N ILE A 21 -2.02 3.57 -2.29
CA ILE A 21 -0.88 2.89 -2.92
C ILE A 21 -1.09 1.39 -2.82
N ASP A 22 -1.04 0.71 -3.96
CA ASP A 22 -1.24 -0.74 -4.07
C ASP A 22 -0.18 -1.37 -4.98
N ALA A 23 -0.13 -2.70 -4.98
CA ALA A 23 0.62 -3.50 -5.93
C ALA A 23 0.09 -4.93 -5.96
N ALA A 24 0.40 -5.66 -7.03
CA ALA A 24 0.15 -7.09 -7.16
C ALA A 24 0.62 -7.84 -5.90
N PRO A 25 -0.19 -8.77 -5.35
CA PRO A 25 0.18 -9.56 -4.17
C PRO A 25 1.55 -10.25 -4.30
N GLU A 26 1.86 -10.74 -5.50
CA GLU A 26 3.11 -11.43 -5.83
C GLU A 26 4.32 -10.49 -5.71
N GLU A 27 4.17 -9.23 -6.13
CA GLU A 27 5.19 -8.20 -6.02
C GLU A 27 5.42 -7.82 -4.55
N ARG A 28 4.34 -7.64 -3.79
CA ARG A 28 4.42 -7.38 -2.33
C ARG A 28 5.07 -8.55 -1.59
N ALA A 29 4.72 -9.79 -1.95
CA ALA A 29 5.34 -11.00 -1.41
C ALA A 29 6.81 -11.11 -1.75
N ARG A 30 7.20 -10.83 -2.99
CA ARG A 30 8.60 -10.83 -3.44
C ARG A 30 9.44 -9.84 -2.65
N ARG A 31 8.96 -8.60 -2.52
CA ARG A 31 9.63 -7.54 -1.73
C ARG A 31 9.81 -7.97 -0.27
N ARG A 32 8.74 -8.49 0.35
CA ARG A 32 8.77 -8.96 1.74
C ARG A 32 9.69 -10.17 1.95
N TYR A 33 9.66 -11.13 1.03
CA TYR A 33 10.55 -12.30 1.06
C TYR A 33 12.02 -11.88 1.03
N HIS A 34 12.40 -10.97 0.13
CA HIS A 34 13.77 -10.45 0.07
C HIS A 34 14.17 -9.66 1.33
N GLU A 35 13.24 -8.90 1.92
CA GLU A 35 13.47 -8.21 3.19
C GLU A 35 13.77 -9.21 4.32
N LEU A 36 12.93 -10.25 4.46
CA LEU A 36 13.11 -11.30 5.46
C LEU A 36 14.42 -12.06 5.26
N LYS A 37 14.77 -12.40 4.01
CA LYS A 37 16.03 -13.06 3.67
C LYS A 37 17.24 -12.22 4.06
N LYS A 38 17.20 -10.90 3.83
CA LYS A 38 18.25 -9.95 4.26
C LYS A 38 18.38 -9.87 5.78
N GLN A 39 17.30 -10.10 6.52
CA GLN A 39 17.29 -10.18 7.98
C GLN A 39 17.73 -11.56 8.52
N GLY A 40 18.16 -12.49 7.67
CA GLY A 40 18.55 -13.86 8.06
C GLY A 40 17.38 -14.79 8.37
N LYS A 41 16.14 -14.37 8.09
CA LYS A 41 14.94 -15.19 8.30
C LYS A 41 14.69 -16.07 7.08
N HIS A 42 14.50 -17.36 7.32
CA HIS A 42 14.24 -18.34 6.29
C HIS A 42 12.76 -18.74 6.33
N VAL A 43 11.97 -18.11 5.48
CA VAL A 43 10.52 -18.37 5.33
C VAL A 43 10.26 -18.70 3.85
N PRO A 44 9.52 -19.76 3.52
CA PRO A 44 9.15 -20.06 2.13
C PRO A 44 8.38 -18.90 1.48
N TYR A 45 8.62 -18.65 0.19
CA TYR A 45 7.94 -17.58 -0.56
C TYR A 45 6.41 -17.76 -0.53
N GLU A 46 5.96 -19.00 -0.67
CA GLU A 46 4.56 -19.41 -0.69
C GLU A 46 3.87 -19.05 0.62
N GLN A 47 4.56 -19.18 1.75
CA GLN A 47 4.04 -18.77 3.06
C GLN A 47 3.90 -17.24 3.14
N VAL A 48 4.88 -16.49 2.63
CA VAL A 48 4.81 -15.02 2.60
C VAL A 48 3.64 -14.54 1.72
N LEU A 49 3.45 -15.16 0.55
CA LEU A 49 2.33 -14.83 -0.34
C LEU A 49 0.98 -15.16 0.31
N ALA A 50 0.85 -16.34 0.92
CA ALA A 50 -0.36 -16.75 1.62
C ALA A 50 -0.71 -15.79 2.77
N ASP A 51 0.29 -15.35 3.55
CA ASP A 51 0.09 -14.38 4.62
C ASP A 51 -0.36 -13.02 4.12
N ILE A 52 0.18 -12.56 2.98
CA ILE A 52 -0.24 -11.32 2.34
C ILE A 52 -1.69 -11.40 1.87
N LEU A 53 -2.05 -12.44 1.11
CA LEU A 53 -3.42 -12.61 0.61
C LEU A 53 -4.43 -12.74 1.76
N ARG A 54 -4.07 -13.50 2.80
CA ARG A 54 -4.90 -13.63 4.01
C ARG A 54 -5.11 -12.28 4.68
N ARG A 55 -4.06 -11.48 4.82
CA ARG A 55 -4.14 -10.15 5.42
C ARG A 55 -4.98 -9.21 4.57
N ASP A 56 -4.77 -9.18 3.26
CA ASP A 56 -5.53 -8.29 2.35
C ASP A 56 -7.01 -8.57 2.44
N ARG A 57 -7.39 -9.86 2.47
CA ARG A 57 -8.77 -10.30 2.66
C ARG A 57 -9.33 -9.79 3.99
N ILE A 58 -8.64 -10.04 5.10
CA ILE A 58 -9.07 -9.59 6.44
C ILE A 58 -9.21 -8.05 6.48
N ASP A 59 -8.22 -7.33 5.96
CA ASP A 59 -8.21 -5.86 5.95
C ASP A 59 -9.35 -5.30 5.08
N SER A 60 -9.70 -5.94 3.97
CA SER A 60 -10.73 -5.47 3.02
C SER A 60 -12.16 -5.89 3.37
N GLU A 61 -12.33 -7.05 4.02
CA GLU A 61 -13.64 -7.62 4.36
C GLU A 61 -14.12 -7.29 5.78
N ARG A 62 -13.28 -6.66 6.62
CA ARG A 62 -13.68 -6.30 7.99
C ARG A 62 -14.89 -5.36 8.00
N ASP A 63 -15.84 -5.62 8.90
CA ASP A 63 -17.07 -4.81 9.04
C ASP A 63 -16.79 -3.35 9.39
N LEU A 64 -15.81 -3.12 10.26
CA LEU A 64 -15.45 -1.78 10.74
C LEU A 64 -14.21 -1.26 10.00
N SER A 65 -14.39 -0.12 9.33
CA SER A 65 -13.34 0.61 8.62
C SER A 65 -12.57 -0.24 7.58
N PRO A 66 -13.21 -0.95 6.64
CA PRO A 66 -12.50 -1.79 5.68
C PRO A 66 -11.44 -1.02 4.89
N LEU A 67 -10.35 -1.70 4.53
CA LEU A 67 -9.33 -1.18 3.62
C LEU A 67 -9.98 -0.94 2.25
N ARG A 68 -10.19 0.32 1.93
CA ARG A 68 -10.70 0.76 0.63
C ARG A 68 -10.15 2.13 0.29
N ALA A 69 -10.04 2.41 -1.00
CA ALA A 69 -9.71 3.76 -1.45
C ALA A 69 -10.85 4.72 -1.04
N ALA A 70 -10.49 5.90 -0.55
CA ALA A 70 -11.46 7.01 -0.48
C ALA A 70 -11.83 7.44 -1.90
N GLU A 71 -13.03 7.99 -2.09
CA GLU A 71 -13.55 8.37 -3.40
C GLU A 71 -12.67 9.42 -4.11
N ASP A 72 -12.05 10.30 -3.33
CA ASP A 72 -11.13 11.36 -3.77
C ASP A 72 -9.64 10.96 -3.67
N ALA A 73 -9.34 9.70 -3.35
CA ALA A 73 -7.96 9.22 -3.25
C ALA A 73 -7.35 9.00 -4.64
N VAL A 74 -6.11 9.45 -4.81
CA VAL A 74 -5.32 9.13 -6.00
C VAL A 74 -4.75 7.73 -5.85
N ARG A 75 -5.12 6.83 -6.77
CA ARG A 75 -4.63 5.46 -6.79
C ARG A 75 -3.26 5.40 -7.47
N ILE A 76 -2.30 4.73 -6.83
CA ILE A 76 -0.97 4.47 -7.38
C ILE A 76 -0.75 2.96 -7.29
N ASP A 77 -0.79 2.28 -8.44
CA ASP A 77 -0.29 0.92 -8.55
C ASP A 77 1.22 0.98 -8.78
N ASN A 78 2.00 0.48 -7.82
CA ASN A 78 3.45 0.46 -7.89
C ASN A 78 4.03 -0.93 -8.19
N THR A 79 3.23 -1.81 -8.78
CA THR A 79 3.70 -3.10 -9.30
C THR A 79 4.88 -2.88 -10.25
N GLY A 80 6.00 -3.55 -9.99
CA GLY A 80 7.23 -3.42 -10.79
C GLY A 80 8.00 -2.09 -10.62
N GLN A 81 7.50 -1.13 -9.84
CA GLN A 81 8.20 0.12 -9.59
C GLN A 81 9.18 0.02 -8.42
N SER A 82 10.25 0.81 -8.48
CA SER A 82 11.13 1.12 -7.34
C SER A 82 10.49 2.15 -6.40
N ALA A 83 11.00 2.21 -5.16
CA ALA A 83 10.58 3.23 -4.20
C ALA A 83 10.82 4.66 -4.70
N ALA A 84 11.88 4.88 -5.49
CA ALA A 84 12.21 6.19 -6.05
C ALA A 84 11.20 6.62 -7.14
N GLU A 85 10.77 5.69 -8.00
CA GLU A 85 9.76 5.96 -9.03
C GLU A 85 8.40 6.28 -8.40
N THR A 86 7.96 5.47 -7.42
CA THR A 86 6.71 5.75 -6.69
C THR A 86 6.76 7.10 -5.98
N LEU A 87 7.90 7.45 -5.37
CA LEU A 87 8.09 8.75 -4.72
C LEU A 87 8.02 9.90 -5.74
N ALA A 88 8.70 9.77 -6.87
CA ALA A 88 8.68 10.77 -7.93
C ALA A 88 7.26 10.99 -8.46
N GLN A 89 6.49 9.92 -8.66
CA GLN A 89 5.08 9.98 -9.06
C GLN A 89 4.23 10.71 -8.02
N ALA A 90 4.34 10.36 -6.74
CA ALA A 90 3.59 11.02 -5.66
C ALA A 90 3.94 12.52 -5.55
N LEU A 91 5.22 12.87 -5.69
CA LEU A 91 5.68 14.27 -5.67
C LEU A 91 5.17 15.06 -6.87
N ALA A 92 5.12 14.47 -8.07
CA ALA A 92 4.57 15.12 -9.25
C ALA A 92 3.07 15.45 -9.06
N ILE A 93 2.30 14.52 -8.49
CA ILE A 93 0.87 14.72 -8.18
C ILE A 93 0.70 15.82 -7.13
N LEU A 94 1.52 15.82 -6.07
CA LEU A 94 1.52 16.87 -5.05
C LEU A 94 1.77 18.26 -5.65
N ARG A 95 2.78 18.39 -6.52
CA ARG A 95 3.11 19.65 -7.18
C ARG A 95 1.99 20.12 -8.10
N ALA A 96 1.37 19.22 -8.86
CA ALA A 96 0.24 19.59 -9.72
C ALA A 96 -1.00 20.05 -8.94
N LYS A 97 -1.17 19.58 -7.70
CA LYS A 97 -2.33 19.93 -6.86
C LYS A 97 -2.13 21.20 -6.02
N PHE A 98 -0.90 21.47 -5.60
CA PHE A 98 -0.59 22.55 -4.63
C PHE A 98 0.48 23.55 -5.07
N GLY A 99 1.12 23.33 -6.22
CA GLY A 99 2.04 24.27 -6.85
C GLY A 99 1.32 25.16 -7.84
#